data_AF-X0RXM1-F1
#
_entry.id   AF-X0RXM1-F1
#
_cell.length_a   1.000
_cell.length_b   1.000
_cell.length_c   1.000
_cell.angle_alpha   90.00
_cell.angle_beta   90.00
_cell.angle_gamma   90.00
#
_symmetry.space_group_name_H-M   'P 1'
#
loop_
_entity.id
_entity.type
_entity.pdbx_description
1 polymer ?
#
loop_
_entity_poly.entity_id
_entity_poly.type
_entity_poly.pdbx_seq_one_letter_code
_entity_poly.pdbx_strand_id
1 'polypeptide(L)'
;MYDKKLKEYKEKQENLLLQMEDHNKADENFYITAATVLGLSSRALEIFRSSEVNEKRALLKFLLQNCVLNGRKLLFELKTPFDVIAQYGKTQNWLPGLDDVDNKPE
;
A
#
# COMPACT_ATOMS: atom_id res chain seq x y z
N MET A 1 -43.93 -26.91 2.15
CA MET A 1 -43.59 -25.58 1.59
C MET A 1 -42.73 -24.76 2.56
N TYR A 2 -43.04 -24.77 3.86
CA TYR A 2 -42.29 -24.07 4.92
C TYR A 2 -40.84 -24.56 5.08
N ASP A 3 -40.60 -25.87 5.10
CA ASP A 3 -39.26 -26.45 5.32
C ASP A 3 -38.26 -26.10 4.22
N LYS A 4 -38.73 -25.98 2.97
CA LYS A 4 -37.89 -25.57 1.83
C LYS A 4 -37.40 -24.13 2.00
N LYS A 5 -38.29 -23.22 2.41
CA LYS A 5 -37.92 -21.83 2.69
C LYS A 5 -36.98 -21.72 3.89
N LEU A 6 -37.23 -22.49 4.94
CA LEU A 6 -36.36 -22.54 6.12
C LEU A 6 -34.93 -22.99 5.75
N LYS A 7 -34.81 -24.00 4.89
CA LYS A 7 -33.52 -24.48 4.39
C LYS A 7 -32.79 -23.42 3.55
N GLU A 8 -33.50 -22.78 2.61
CA GLU A 8 -32.94 -21.68 1.80
C GLU A 8 -32.40 -20.51 2.65
N TYR A 9 -33.11 -20.16 3.73
CA TYR A 9 -32.64 -19.08 4.63
C TYR A 9 -31.43 -19.50 5.47
N LYS A 10 -31.37 -20.75 5.93
CA LYS A 10 -30.20 -21.26 6.64
C LYS A 10 -28.95 -21.30 5.76
N GLU A 11 -29.07 -21.79 4.53
CA GLU A 11 -27.96 -21.81 3.57
C GLU A 11 -27.45 -20.40 3.25
N LYS A 12 -28.36 -19.42 3.10
CA LYS A 12 -27.98 -18.01 2.94
C LYS A 12 -27.28 -17.44 4.16
N GLN A 13 -27.75 -17.79 5.35
CA GLN A 13 -27.13 -17.36 6.60
C GLN A 13 -25.71 -17.92 6.74
N GLU A 14 -25.51 -19.21 6.46
CA GLU A 14 -24.18 -19.82 6.46
C GLU A 14 -23.25 -19.18 5.42
N ASN A 15 -23.76 -18.91 4.21
CA ASN A 15 -22.97 -18.25 3.17
C ASN A 15 -22.53 -16.83 3.58
N LEU A 16 -23.45 -16.06 4.17
CA LEU A 16 -23.13 -14.72 4.69
C LEU A 16 -22.10 -14.77 5.81
N LEU A 17 -22.19 -15.74 6.72
CA LEU A 17 -21.21 -15.92 7.79
C LEU A 17 -19.83 -16.25 7.25
N LEU A 18 -19.73 -17.11 6.24
CA LEU A 18 -18.46 -17.42 5.57
C LEU A 18 -17.85 -16.18 4.91
N GLN A 19 -18.66 -15.39 4.19
CA GLN A 19 -18.19 -14.14 3.59
C GLN A 19 -17.70 -13.15 4.65
N MET A 20 -18.42 -13.01 5.76
CA MET A 20 -18.00 -12.15 6.88
C MET A 20 -16.67 -12.61 7.48
N GLU A 21 -16.49 -13.92 7.67
CA GLU A 21 -15.24 -14.47 8.19
C GLU A 21 -14.06 -14.24 7.24
N ASP A 22 -14.26 -14.45 5.94
CA ASP A 22 -13.23 -14.19 4.92
C ASP A 22 -12.86 -12.71 4.85
N HIS A 23 -13.84 -11.81 4.90
CA HIS A 23 -13.60 -10.38 4.95
C HIS A 23 -12.86 -9.96 6.23
N ASN A 24 -13.22 -10.51 7.39
CA ASN A 24 -12.56 -10.21 8.64
C ASN A 24 -11.09 -10.68 8.65
N LYS A 25 -10.83 -11.89 8.14
CA LYS A 25 -9.45 -12.40 7.95
C LYS A 25 -8.66 -11.53 6.98
N ALA A 26 -9.27 -11.09 5.88
CA ALA A 26 -8.63 -10.21 4.92
C ALA A 26 -8.25 -8.86 5.56
N ASP A 27 -9.13 -8.30 6.39
CA ASP A 27 -8.92 -7.02 7.08
C ASP A 27 -7.78 -7.14 8.12
N GLU A 28 -7.79 -8.17 8.95
CA GLU A 28 -6.71 -8.46 9.91
C GLU A 28 -5.35 -8.61 9.20
N ASN A 29 -5.31 -9.40 8.11
CA ASN A 29 -4.10 -9.58 7.32
C ASN A 29 -3.62 -8.27 6.67
N PHE A 30 -4.55 -7.41 6.25
CA PHE A 30 -4.22 -6.10 5.69
C PHE A 30 -3.54 -5.21 6.73
N TYR A 31 -4.09 -5.09 7.94
CA TYR A 31 -3.48 -4.27 9.01
C TYR A 31 -2.09 -4.78 9.40
N ILE A 32 -1.92 -6.10 9.53
CA ILE A 32 -0.61 -6.70 9.81
C ILE A 32 0.39 -6.36 8.71
N THR A 33 -0.03 -6.49 7.45
CA THR A 33 0.82 -6.20 6.28
C THR A 33 1.17 -4.72 6.22
N ALA A 34 0.20 -3.83 6.44
CA ALA A 34 0.40 -2.38 6.44
C ALA A 34 1.37 -1.94 7.54
N ALA A 35 1.20 -2.45 8.77
CA ALA A 35 2.11 -2.18 9.88
C ALA A 35 3.53 -2.66 9.58
N THR A 36 3.65 -3.85 8.96
CA THR A 36 4.95 -4.41 8.56
C THR A 36 5.62 -3.56 7.49
N VAL A 37 4.88 -3.20 6.43
CA VAL A 37 5.39 -2.34 5.35
C VAL A 37 5.81 -0.97 5.89
N LEU A 38 5.05 -0.38 6.80
CA LEU A 38 5.38 0.91 7.42
C LEU A 38 6.62 0.80 8.31
N GLY A 39 6.73 -0.25 9.12
CA GLY A 39 7.89 -0.51 9.97
C GLY A 39 9.17 -0.79 9.17
N LEU A 40 9.04 -1.46 8.02
CA LEU A 40 10.14 -1.66 7.08
C LEU A 40 10.52 -0.35 6.39
N SER A 41 9.54 0.43 5.93
CA SER A 41 9.77 1.72 5.26
C SER A 41 10.46 2.72 6.18
N SER A 42 10.05 2.79 7.45
CA SER A 42 10.66 3.65 8.48
C SER A 42 12.14 3.31 8.71
N ARG A 43 12.50 2.02 8.65
CA ARG A 43 13.88 1.53 8.83
C ARG A 43 14.60 1.25 7.52
N ALA A 44 14.03 1.62 6.37
CA ALA A 44 14.56 1.23 5.06
C ALA A 44 16.00 1.72 4.85
N LEU A 45 16.33 2.92 5.35
CA LEU A 45 17.69 3.46 5.27
C LEU A 45 18.69 2.68 6.14
N GLU A 46 18.27 2.26 7.33
CA GLU A 46 19.09 1.47 8.25
C GLU A 46 19.38 0.08 7.66
N ILE A 47 18.32 -0.60 7.21
CA ILE A 47 18.40 -1.91 6.54
C ILE A 47 19.29 -1.79 5.30
N PHE A 48 19.09 -0.76 4.49
CA PHE A 48 19.93 -0.54 3.31
C PHE A 48 21.40 -0.35 3.69
N ARG A 49 21.74 0.28 4.82
CA ARG A 49 23.14 0.45 5.24
C ARG A 49 23.77 -0.86 5.70
N SER A 50 23.05 -1.67 6.48
CA SER A 50 23.53 -2.94 7.01
C SER A 50 23.52 -4.10 6.00
N SER A 51 22.72 -4.01 4.93
CA SER A 51 22.63 -5.02 3.88
C SER A 51 23.94 -5.24 3.10
N GLU A 52 24.06 -6.44 2.55
CA GLU A 52 25.16 -6.80 1.65
C GLU A 52 25.09 -6.05 0.31
N VAL A 53 26.22 -6.01 -0.40
CA VAL A 53 26.35 -5.30 -1.70
C VAL A 53 25.35 -5.82 -2.73
N ASN A 54 25.06 -7.12 -2.72
CA ASN A 54 24.11 -7.73 -3.66
C ASN A 54 22.68 -7.27 -3.40
N GLU A 55 22.25 -7.25 -2.13
CA GLU A 55 20.93 -6.76 -1.72
C GLU A 55 20.77 -5.28 -1.99
N LYS A 56 21.80 -4.47 -1.69
CA LYS A 56 21.84 -3.04 -2.02
C LYS A 56 21.61 -2.81 -3.52
N ARG A 57 22.30 -3.58 -4.36
CA ARG A 57 22.15 -3.50 -5.81
C ARG A 57 20.76 -3.93 -6.28
N ALA A 58 20.19 -4.98 -5.67
CA ALA A 58 18.84 -5.42 -5.96
C ALA A 58 17.80 -4.35 -5.60
N LEU A 59 17.93 -3.72 -4.43
CA LEU A 59 17.05 -2.64 -3.98
C LEU A 59 17.15 -1.42 -4.91
N LEU A 60 18.36 -1.01 -5.28
CA LEU A 60 18.55 0.10 -6.21
C LEU A 60 17.97 -0.21 -7.60
N LYS A 61 18.10 -1.45 -8.09
CA LYS A 61 17.50 -1.88 -9.36
C LYS A 61 15.96 -1.92 -9.29
N PHE A 62 15.42 -2.18 -8.11
CA PHE A 62 13.99 -2.15 -7.85
C PHE A 62 13.43 -0.72 -7.84
N LEU A 63 14.12 0.22 -7.19
CA LEU A 63 13.68 1.62 -7.05
C LEU A 63 13.98 2.49 -8.28
N LEU A 64 15.13 2.29 -8.93
CA LEU A 64 15.63 3.16 -9.98
C LEU A 64 15.32 2.59 -11.38
N GLN A 65 14.94 3.48 -12.31
CA GLN A 65 14.67 3.13 -13.70
C GLN A 65 15.96 3.06 -14.51
N ASN A 66 16.76 4.11 -14.43
CA ASN A 66 18.07 4.23 -15.05
C ASN A 66 19.02 4.72 -13.97
N CYS A 67 20.12 4.03 -13.72
CA CYS A 67 21.17 4.50 -12.81
C CYS A 67 22.45 4.60 -13.63
N VAL A 68 22.75 5.81 -14.13
CA VAL A 68 23.89 6.07 -15.00
C VAL A 68 24.84 7.05 -14.31
N LEU A 69 26.11 6.66 -14.23
CA LEU A 69 27.15 7.53 -13.72
C LEU A 69 27.71 8.38 -14.87
N ASN A 70 27.37 9.68 -14.89
CA ASN A 70 27.92 10.62 -15.85
C ASN A 70 29.05 11.44 -15.20
N GLY A 71 30.29 10.96 -15.36
CA GLY A 71 31.46 11.55 -14.71
C GLY A 71 31.38 11.45 -13.19
N ARG A 72 31.16 12.59 -12.51
CA ARG A 72 30.97 12.66 -11.04
C ARG A 72 29.51 12.78 -10.61
N LYS A 73 28.57 12.88 -11.55
CA LYS A 73 27.14 13.04 -11.27
C LYS A 73 26.40 11.72 -11.50
N LEU A 74 25.65 11.28 -10.50
CA LEU A 74 24.75 10.15 -10.64
C LEU A 74 23.43 10.67 -11.22
N LEU A 75 23.11 10.24 -12.44
CA LEU A 75 21.82 10.52 -13.08
C LEU A 75 20.92 9.31 -12.84
N PHE A 76 19.82 9.55 -12.11
CA PHE A 76 18.84 8.52 -11.86
C PHE A 76 17.42 9.06 -11.86
N GLU A 77 16.51 8.18 -12.24
CA GLU A 77 15.06 8.38 -12.18
C GLU A 77 14.46 7.26 -11.35
N LEU A 78 13.45 7.60 -10.54
CA LEU A 78 12.67 6.62 -9.78
C LEU A 78 11.68 5.93 -10.72
N LYS A 79 11.48 4.62 -10.54
CA LYS A 79 10.40 3.89 -11.23
C LYS A 79 9.05 4.24 -10.65
N THR A 80 8.02 4.21 -11.49
CA THR A 80 6.62 4.22 -11.05
C THR A 80 6.29 2.94 -10.28
N PRO A 81 5.66 3.01 -9.08
CA PRO A 81 5.01 4.19 -8.48
C PRO A 81 5.86 5.02 -7.49
N PHE A 82 7.14 4.72 -7.31
CA PHE A 82 7.99 5.38 -6.30
C PHE A 82 8.26 6.85 -6.59
N ASP A 83 8.36 7.22 -7.87
CA ASP A 83 8.48 8.62 -8.31
C ASP A 83 7.29 9.46 -7.86
N VAL A 84 6.09 8.95 -8.07
CA VAL A 84 4.82 9.58 -7.72
C VAL A 84 4.74 9.74 -6.21
N ILE A 85 4.98 8.67 -5.44
CA ILE A 85 4.99 8.73 -3.96
C ILE A 85 5.99 9.79 -3.46
N ALA A 86 7.19 9.84 -4.03
CA ALA A 86 8.20 10.81 -3.66
C ALA A 86 7.82 12.26 -4.03
N GLN A 87 7.12 12.47 -5.14
CA GLN A 87 6.59 13.78 -5.52
C GLN A 87 5.47 14.23 -4.57
N TYR A 88 4.49 13.36 -4.31
CA TYR A 88 3.38 13.67 -3.40
C TYR A 88 3.86 13.98 -1.97
N GLY A 89 4.89 13.28 -1.48
CA GLY A 89 5.51 13.58 -0.19
C GLY A 89 6.17 14.97 -0.14
N LYS A 90 6.67 15.50 -1.26
CA LYS A 90 7.23 16.85 -1.35
C LYS A 90 6.15 17.93 -1.43
N THR A 91 5.10 17.68 -2.22
CA THR A 91 4.02 18.65 -2.43
C THR A 91 3.03 18.70 -1.28
N GLN A 92 3.00 17.69 -0.42
CA GLN A 92 2.04 17.53 0.69
C GLN A 92 0.55 17.50 0.28
N ASN A 93 0.23 17.51 -1.02
CA ASN A 93 -1.13 17.37 -1.59
C ASN A 93 -1.73 15.95 -1.49
N TRP A 94 -1.41 15.20 -0.45
CA TRP A 94 -1.97 13.85 -0.21
C TRP A 94 -3.30 13.89 0.55
N LEU A 95 -3.58 15.03 1.21
CA LEU A 95 -4.85 15.30 1.85
C LEU A 95 -5.74 16.09 0.88
N PRO A 96 -7.03 15.74 0.72
CA PRO A 96 -8.02 16.70 0.22
C PRO A 96 -7.93 17.96 1.08
N GLY A 97 -7.78 19.13 0.46
CA GLY A 97 -7.83 20.39 1.19
C GLY A 97 -9.13 20.45 2.00
N LEU A 98 -9.04 20.84 3.27
CA LEU A 98 -10.18 20.94 4.19
C LEU A 98 -11.23 21.99 3.74
N ASP A 99 -11.01 22.64 2.60
CA ASP A 99 -11.68 23.85 2.17
C ASP A 99 -12.85 23.60 1.17
N ASP A 100 -13.07 22.35 0.73
CA ASP A 100 -14.12 22.05 -0.27
C ASP A 100 -15.49 21.68 0.33
N VAL A 101 -15.66 21.64 1.66
CA VAL A 101 -16.91 21.19 2.29
C VAL A 101 -17.86 22.33 2.69
N ASP A 102 -17.41 23.58 2.72
CA ASP A 102 -18.19 24.71 3.28
C ASP A 102 -18.67 25.78 2.27
N ASN A 103 -18.80 25.45 0.99
CA ASN A 103 -19.43 26.39 0.04
C ASN A 103 -20.45 25.73 -0.89
N LYS A 104 -21.62 25.41 -0.33
CA LYS A 104 -22.86 25.34 -1.10
C LYS A 104 -23.63 26.65 -0.87
N PRO A 105 -23.85 27.49 -1.89
CA PRO A 105 -24.80 28.59 -1.77
C PRO A 105 -26.23 28.03 -1.72
N GLU A 106 -27.07 28.71 -0.94
CA GLU A 106 -28.50 28.48 -0.70
C GLU A 106 -29.34 28.44 -1.99
#